data_AF-A0AAX2CNR8-F1
#
_entry.id   AF-A0AAX2CNR8-F1
#
_cell.length_a   1.000
_cell.length_b   1.000
_cell.length_c   1.000
_cell.angle_alpha   90.00
_cell.angle_beta   90.00
_cell.angle_gamma   90.00
#
_symmetry.space_group_name_H-M   'P 1'
#
loop_
_entity.id
_entity.type
_entity.pdbx_description
1 polymer ?
#
loop_
_entity_poly.entity_id
_entity_poly.type
_entity_poly.pdbx_seq_one_letter_code
_entity_poly.pdbx_strand_id
1 'polypeptide(L)'
;MAYIEKIVTEAEFHNELVNTMIQNGWKKAQTFYKCVYKMKDGETPLHNYWAAKHVILKNSDGGMYGIMQTWGWSAKSKLDIDFSTEEGEAEFKSYLENNPRYKDRSRLYLYMIEKLPNYADNSIIFMGAEDGKEFKSISDVELAKVNRIPHTEIGKNGKPYVYYTYDYTDTPELMMSPLVKATLRNPNLQSVNVDTNWWPDSLVRITGQIDEYRVVLLIQADRTPAFENNSVPVLPVYMGQLESYGKDDEIADALWAGTAYEGSEVYSHLYNFESNTPLIDVMNYMPRTKTYPKSPGNGIDNVIIKRSRFGARYQAHYIAWSVPSNMMPPDRRGVNGGQYPSAWQSHDNDEYKYQFNPSLYSGRVHTSRAYIVHPDEGVRGYMPYMVLLSPLGLLDGDKLKVRKQTCPDSYDIYRFFTVDAISPITKMPATAYRPAGLGIYEKSM
;
A
#
# COMPACT_ATOMS: atom_id res chain seq x y z
N MET A 1 9.84 16.88 -11.64
CA MET A 1 9.07 16.93 -10.38
C MET A 1 7.75 17.59 -10.68
N ALA A 2 6.64 16.88 -10.54
CA ALA A 2 5.31 17.45 -10.75
C ALA A 2 4.45 17.21 -9.52
N TYR A 3 3.86 18.29 -9.00
CA TYR A 3 2.69 18.16 -8.15
C TYR A 3 1.49 17.86 -9.04
N ILE A 4 0.82 16.74 -8.79
CA ILE A 4 -0.27 16.22 -9.61
C ILE A 4 -1.57 16.38 -8.85
N GLU A 5 -2.60 16.80 -9.56
CA GLU A 5 -3.97 16.80 -9.11
C GLU A 5 -4.84 16.31 -10.27
N LYS A 6 -5.36 15.10 -10.15
CA LYS A 6 -6.07 14.41 -11.23
C LYS A 6 -7.32 13.73 -10.69
N ILE A 7 -8.39 13.76 -11.47
CA ILE A 7 -9.62 13.04 -11.19
C ILE A 7 -9.84 12.10 -12.38
N VAL A 8 -10.08 10.82 -12.08
CA VAL A 8 -10.25 9.74 -13.07
C VAL A 8 -11.43 8.88 -12.69
N THR A 9 -11.97 8.12 -13.63
CA THR A 9 -13.00 7.11 -13.30
C THR A 9 -12.35 5.90 -12.63
N GLU A 10 -13.10 5.18 -11.79
CA GLU A 10 -12.63 3.93 -11.19
C GLU A 10 -12.25 2.87 -12.23
N ALA A 11 -12.94 2.86 -13.38
CA ALA A 11 -12.63 1.95 -14.48
C ALA A 11 -11.22 2.16 -15.04
N GLU A 12 -10.80 3.43 -15.13
CA GLU A 12 -9.53 3.87 -15.72
C GLU A 12 -8.42 4.05 -14.68
N PHE A 13 -8.77 4.12 -13.38
CA PHE A 13 -7.88 4.48 -12.28
C PHE A 13 -6.50 3.80 -12.32
N HIS A 14 -6.47 2.48 -12.50
CA HIS A 14 -5.20 1.73 -12.52
C HIS A 14 -4.32 2.10 -13.73
N ASN A 15 -4.91 2.21 -14.92
CA ASN A 15 -4.18 2.59 -16.13
C ASN A 15 -3.68 4.04 -16.01
N GLU A 16 -4.52 4.94 -15.49
CA GLU A 16 -4.15 6.33 -15.32
C GLU A 16 -3.10 6.55 -14.22
N LEU A 17 -3.12 5.77 -13.14
CA LEU A 17 -2.06 5.77 -12.14
C LEU A 17 -0.71 5.39 -12.76
N VAL A 18 -0.68 4.28 -13.51
CA VAL A 18 0.51 3.83 -14.24
C VAL A 18 0.99 4.88 -15.24
N ASN A 19 0.09 5.41 -16.07
CA ASN A 19 0.41 6.44 -17.08
C ASN A 19 0.98 7.69 -16.43
N THR A 20 0.42 8.11 -15.30
CA THR A 20 0.88 9.29 -14.56
C THR A 20 2.29 9.08 -14.01
N MET A 21 2.62 7.88 -13.51
CA MET A 21 3.99 7.56 -13.10
C MET A 21 4.97 7.59 -14.28
N ILE A 22 4.59 6.99 -15.43
CA ILE A 22 5.43 6.96 -16.64
C ILE A 22 5.71 8.37 -17.17
N GLN A 23 4.68 9.23 -17.22
CA GLN A 23 4.81 10.63 -17.64
C GLN A 23 5.78 11.43 -16.75
N ASN A 24 6.02 10.98 -15.52
CA ASN A 24 6.87 11.65 -14.53
C ASN A 24 8.24 10.97 -14.33
N GLY A 25 8.70 10.18 -15.32
CA GLY A 25 10.08 9.68 -15.39
C GLY A 25 10.23 8.18 -15.11
N TRP A 26 9.17 7.51 -14.67
CA TRP A 26 9.19 6.05 -14.48
C TRP A 26 9.09 5.34 -15.83
N LYS A 27 9.61 4.11 -15.90
CA LYS A 27 9.56 3.28 -17.12
C LYS A 27 8.74 2.03 -16.87
N LYS A 28 7.82 1.71 -17.79
CA LYS A 28 7.16 0.41 -17.81
C LYS A 28 8.19 -0.65 -18.19
N ALA A 29 8.55 -1.51 -17.25
CA ALA A 29 9.54 -2.56 -17.45
C ALA A 29 8.91 -3.82 -18.07
N GLN A 30 7.72 -4.20 -17.62
CA GLN A 30 7.03 -5.40 -18.07
C GLN A 30 5.55 -5.37 -17.68
N THR A 31 4.70 -6.02 -18.45
CA THR A 31 3.31 -6.33 -18.13
C THR A 31 3.06 -7.81 -18.37
N PHE A 32 2.29 -8.48 -17.52
CA PHE A 32 1.89 -9.87 -17.75
C PHE A 32 0.62 -10.19 -16.97
N TYR A 33 -0.02 -11.30 -17.33
CA TYR A 33 -1.26 -11.77 -16.71
C TYR A 33 -1.02 -13.14 -16.07
N LYS A 34 -1.48 -13.33 -14.84
CA LYS A 34 -1.57 -14.65 -14.21
C LYS A 34 -3.02 -15.05 -14.05
N CYS A 35 -3.35 -16.28 -14.42
CA CYS A 35 -4.74 -16.73 -14.50
C CYS A 35 -4.92 -18.11 -13.87
N VAL A 36 -6.04 -18.32 -13.20
CA VAL A 36 -6.47 -19.63 -12.69
C VAL A 36 -7.86 -19.91 -13.24
N TYR A 37 -8.03 -21.10 -13.80
CA TYR A 37 -9.32 -21.64 -14.18
C TYR A 37 -9.59 -22.92 -13.38
N LYS A 38 -10.75 -22.99 -12.75
CA LYS A 38 -11.17 -24.14 -11.96
C LYS A 38 -12.61 -24.51 -12.30
N MET A 39 -12.83 -25.77 -12.64
CA MET A 39 -14.17 -26.35 -12.73
C MET A 39 -14.52 -26.99 -11.39
N LYS A 40 -15.66 -26.65 -10.82
CA LYS A 40 -16.22 -27.32 -9.66
C LYS A 40 -17.32 -28.26 -10.11
N ASP A 41 -17.10 -29.55 -9.91
CA ASP A 41 -18.07 -30.60 -10.25
C ASP A 41 -19.30 -30.52 -9.35
N GLY A 42 -20.48 -30.71 -9.95
CA GLY A 42 -21.80 -30.69 -9.32
C GLY A 42 -22.89 -30.99 -10.35
N GLU A 43 -24.17 -31.00 -9.93
CA GLU A 43 -25.30 -31.17 -10.86
C GLU A 43 -25.34 -30.08 -11.94
N THR A 44 -24.86 -28.87 -11.59
CA THR A 44 -24.54 -27.81 -12.55
C THR A 44 -23.07 -27.41 -12.36
N PRO A 45 -22.18 -27.74 -13.32
CA PRO A 45 -20.77 -27.38 -13.22
C PRO A 45 -20.60 -25.87 -13.07
N LEU A 46 -19.78 -25.45 -12.11
CA LEU A 46 -19.44 -24.04 -11.93
C LEU A 46 -18.00 -23.80 -12.40
N HIS A 47 -17.85 -22.89 -13.35
CA HIS A 47 -16.58 -22.51 -13.93
C HIS A 47 -16.08 -21.23 -13.27
N ASN A 48 -15.06 -21.35 -12.43
CA ASN A 48 -14.48 -20.23 -11.71
C ASN A 48 -13.19 -19.76 -12.39
N TYR A 49 -13.07 -18.45 -12.50
CA TYR A 49 -11.95 -17.77 -13.13
C TYR A 49 -11.40 -16.73 -12.18
N TRP A 50 -10.07 -16.71 -12.06
CA TRP A 50 -9.33 -15.64 -11.42
C TRP A 50 -8.23 -15.16 -12.36
N ALA A 51 -8.03 -13.86 -12.44
CA ALA A 51 -6.94 -13.28 -13.21
C ALA A 51 -6.31 -12.12 -12.45
N ALA A 52 -5.01 -11.91 -12.65
CA ALA A 52 -4.27 -10.76 -12.16
C ALA A 52 -3.44 -10.17 -13.30
N LYS A 53 -3.57 -8.86 -13.54
CA LYS A 53 -2.70 -8.08 -14.41
C LYS A 53 -1.63 -7.44 -13.55
N HIS A 54 -0.38 -7.72 -13.86
CA HIS A 54 0.78 -7.14 -13.21
C HIS A 54 1.41 -6.12 -14.15
N VAL A 55 1.63 -4.90 -13.65
CA VAL A 55 2.41 -3.87 -14.34
C VAL A 55 3.62 -3.55 -13.48
N ILE A 56 4.81 -3.87 -13.99
CA ILE A 56 6.08 -3.56 -13.32
C ILE A 56 6.60 -2.24 -13.85
N LEU A 57 6.86 -1.31 -12.94
CA LEU A 57 7.46 -0.01 -13.18
C LEU A 57 8.85 0.04 -12.57
N LYS A 58 9.77 0.71 -13.27
CA LYS A 58 11.14 0.95 -12.85
C LYS A 58 11.39 2.44 -12.71
N ASN A 59 11.90 2.87 -11.56
CA ASN A 59 12.32 4.25 -11.32
C ASN A 59 13.73 4.51 -11.88
N SER A 60 14.20 5.76 -11.86
CA SER A 60 15.53 6.14 -12.38
C SER A 60 16.70 5.50 -11.62
N ASP A 61 16.54 5.19 -10.32
CA ASP A 61 17.54 4.48 -9.50
C ASP A 61 17.56 2.96 -9.71
N GLY A 62 16.62 2.45 -10.51
CA GLY A 62 16.50 1.04 -10.83
C GLY A 62 15.73 0.19 -9.83
N GLY A 63 15.11 0.80 -8.81
CA GLY A 63 14.05 0.20 -8.01
C GLY A 63 12.87 -0.22 -8.88
N MET A 64 12.33 -1.41 -8.62
CA MET A 64 11.23 -2.01 -9.38
C MET A 64 10.03 -2.28 -8.47
N TYR A 65 8.88 -1.81 -8.93
CA TYR A 65 7.62 -1.82 -8.20
C TYR A 65 6.54 -2.40 -9.09
N GLY A 66 5.72 -3.28 -8.56
CA GLY A 66 4.59 -3.86 -9.25
C GLY A 66 3.27 -3.30 -8.76
N ILE A 67 2.39 -3.02 -9.71
CA ILE A 67 0.98 -2.71 -9.47
C ILE A 67 0.17 -3.87 -10.01
N MET A 68 -0.63 -4.50 -9.15
CA MET A 68 -1.49 -5.63 -9.52
C MET A 68 -2.97 -5.24 -9.45
N GLN A 69 -3.69 -5.63 -10.50
CA GLN A 69 -5.13 -5.53 -10.61
C GLN A 69 -5.74 -6.93 -10.79
N THR A 70 -6.88 -7.20 -10.16
CA THR A 70 -7.46 -8.55 -10.12
C THR A 70 -8.86 -8.63 -10.70
N TRP A 71 -9.20 -9.79 -11.25
CA TRP A 71 -10.53 -10.18 -11.68
C TRP A 71 -10.92 -11.50 -11.02
N GLY A 72 -12.20 -11.67 -10.73
CA GLY A 72 -12.75 -12.92 -10.20
C GLY A 72 -14.22 -13.08 -10.56
N TRP A 73 -14.58 -14.22 -11.13
CA TRP A 73 -15.98 -14.53 -11.43
C TRP A 73 -16.25 -16.02 -11.57
N SER A 74 -17.53 -16.36 -11.52
CA SER A 74 -18.05 -17.71 -11.75
C SER A 74 -19.05 -17.68 -12.90
N ALA A 75 -19.02 -18.71 -13.75
CA ALA A 75 -19.93 -18.89 -14.87
C ALA A 75 -20.54 -20.30 -14.87
N LYS A 76 -21.77 -20.43 -15.40
CA LYS A 76 -22.45 -21.73 -15.56
C LYS A 76 -21.94 -22.53 -16.76
N SER A 77 -21.36 -21.84 -17.73
CA SER A 77 -20.74 -22.43 -18.92
C SER A 77 -19.27 -22.05 -18.97
N LYS A 78 -18.44 -22.97 -19.45
CA LYS A 78 -17.04 -22.68 -19.76
C LYS A 78 -16.99 -21.58 -20.83
N LEU A 79 -16.04 -20.67 -20.69
CA LEU A 79 -15.69 -19.76 -21.78
C LEU A 79 -15.22 -20.56 -23.00
N ASP A 80 -15.75 -20.19 -24.15
CA ASP A 80 -15.37 -20.75 -25.45
C ASP A 80 -14.09 -20.08 -25.97
N ILE A 81 -13.02 -20.19 -25.19
CA ILE A 81 -11.71 -19.62 -25.48
C ILE A 81 -10.67 -20.72 -25.28
N ASP A 82 -9.86 -20.96 -26.31
CA ASP A 82 -8.76 -21.92 -26.23
C ASP A 82 -7.49 -21.28 -25.67
N PHE A 83 -7.31 -21.46 -24.37
CA PHE A 83 -6.15 -20.98 -23.62
C PHE A 83 -4.80 -21.56 -24.04
N SER A 84 -4.76 -22.58 -24.91
CA SER A 84 -3.52 -23.17 -25.41
C SER A 84 -2.93 -22.46 -26.63
N THR A 85 -3.64 -21.48 -27.19
CA THR A 85 -3.27 -20.76 -28.42
C THR A 85 -2.99 -19.28 -28.13
N GLU A 86 -2.10 -18.65 -28.90
CA GLU A 86 -1.83 -17.21 -28.80
C GLU A 86 -3.09 -16.36 -29.09
N GLU A 87 -3.92 -16.82 -30.03
CA GLU A 87 -5.21 -16.20 -30.38
C GLU A 87 -6.17 -16.23 -29.20
N GLY A 88 -6.33 -17.38 -28.54
CA GLY A 88 -7.16 -17.50 -27.34
C GLY A 88 -6.62 -16.72 -26.15
N GLU A 89 -5.30 -16.55 -26.01
CA GLU A 89 -4.72 -15.63 -25.03
C GLU A 89 -5.11 -14.17 -25.31
N ALA A 90 -5.03 -13.73 -26.57
CA ALA A 90 -5.42 -12.38 -26.96
C ALA A 90 -6.92 -12.13 -26.76
N GLU A 91 -7.75 -13.14 -27.08
CA GLU A 91 -9.19 -13.11 -26.84
C GLU A 91 -9.50 -13.03 -25.34
N PHE A 92 -8.81 -13.80 -24.50
CA PHE A 92 -9.01 -13.75 -23.06
C PHE A 92 -8.62 -12.40 -22.44
N LYS A 93 -7.51 -11.79 -22.89
CA LYS A 93 -7.14 -10.41 -22.46
C LYS A 93 -8.24 -9.42 -22.83
N SER A 94 -8.72 -9.49 -24.07
CA SER A 94 -9.80 -8.64 -24.55
C SER A 94 -11.08 -8.85 -23.74
N TYR A 95 -11.40 -10.10 -23.41
CA TYR A 95 -12.54 -10.45 -22.55
C TYR A 95 -12.43 -9.81 -21.16
N LEU A 96 -11.25 -9.87 -20.51
CA LEU A 96 -11.03 -9.28 -19.19
C LEU A 96 -11.23 -7.76 -19.19
N GLU A 97 -10.66 -7.07 -20.17
CA GLU A 97 -10.75 -5.61 -20.27
C GLU A 97 -12.16 -5.15 -20.68
N ASN A 98 -12.87 -5.91 -21.53
CA ASN A 98 -14.23 -5.61 -21.97
C ASN A 98 -15.32 -5.98 -20.94
N ASN A 99 -14.98 -6.70 -19.86
CA ASN A 99 -15.91 -7.07 -18.80
C ASN A 99 -15.51 -6.45 -17.45
N PRO A 100 -15.60 -5.11 -17.29
CA PRO A 100 -15.18 -4.42 -16.08
C PRO A 100 -15.98 -4.80 -14.83
N ARG A 101 -17.16 -5.44 -14.98
CA ARG A 101 -17.95 -5.97 -13.85
C ARG A 101 -17.22 -7.04 -13.03
N TYR A 102 -16.28 -7.77 -13.62
CA TYR A 102 -15.51 -8.82 -12.95
C TYR A 102 -14.20 -8.31 -12.35
N LYS A 103 -13.86 -7.06 -12.66
CA LYS A 103 -12.65 -6.37 -12.22
C LYS A 103 -12.85 -5.86 -10.79
N ASP A 104 -11.93 -6.17 -9.90
CA ASP A 104 -11.90 -5.53 -8.58
C ASP A 104 -11.42 -4.09 -8.75
N ARG A 105 -12.34 -3.16 -8.55
CA ARG A 105 -12.10 -1.70 -8.64
C ARG A 105 -11.88 -1.07 -7.26
N SER A 106 -12.17 -1.82 -6.20
CA SER A 106 -12.06 -1.34 -4.83
C SER A 106 -10.68 -1.51 -4.24
N ARG A 107 -9.81 -2.30 -4.88
CA ARG A 107 -8.50 -2.67 -4.34
C ARG A 107 -7.38 -2.35 -5.31
N LEU A 108 -6.25 -1.94 -4.74
CA LEU A 108 -4.97 -1.72 -5.39
C LEU A 108 -3.94 -2.57 -4.64
N TYR A 109 -3.17 -3.37 -5.37
CA TYR A 109 -2.11 -4.18 -4.77
C TYR A 109 -0.75 -3.70 -5.25
N LEU A 110 0.13 -3.40 -4.31
CA LEU A 110 1.47 -2.87 -4.58
C LEU A 110 2.52 -3.83 -4.02
N TYR A 111 3.67 -3.96 -4.70
CA TYR A 111 4.79 -4.76 -4.23
C TYR A 111 6.11 -4.28 -4.81
N MET A 112 7.23 -4.69 -4.22
CA MET A 112 8.58 -4.47 -4.74
C MET A 112 9.17 -5.78 -5.25
N ILE A 113 10.04 -5.70 -6.25
CA ILE A 113 10.82 -6.85 -6.75
C ILE A 113 12.28 -6.49 -6.96
N GLU A 114 13.17 -7.46 -6.78
CA GLU A 114 14.61 -7.27 -7.02
C GLU A 114 15.03 -7.52 -8.47
N LYS A 115 14.30 -8.37 -9.19
CA LYS A 115 14.55 -8.74 -10.59
C LYS A 115 13.25 -8.80 -11.37
N LEU A 116 13.34 -8.76 -12.70
CA LEU A 116 12.19 -9.01 -13.56
C LEU A 116 11.91 -10.52 -13.66
N PRO A 117 10.65 -10.94 -13.67
CA PRO A 117 10.31 -12.32 -13.97
C PRO A 117 10.60 -12.64 -15.45
N ASN A 118 10.97 -13.89 -15.70
CA ASN A 118 11.27 -14.39 -17.04
C ASN A 118 9.99 -14.76 -17.82
N TYR A 119 9.10 -13.79 -17.98
CA TYR A 119 7.90 -13.88 -18.82
C TYR A 119 8.05 -12.99 -20.05
N ALA A 120 7.38 -13.31 -21.15
CA ALA A 120 7.29 -12.39 -22.27
C ALA A 120 6.40 -11.18 -21.90
N ASP A 121 6.66 -10.01 -22.48
CA ASP A 121 5.80 -8.84 -22.25
C ASP A 121 4.38 -9.11 -22.77
N ASN A 122 3.39 -8.70 -21.98
CA ASN A 122 1.97 -8.98 -22.15
C ASN A 122 1.59 -10.48 -22.23
N SER A 123 2.40 -11.43 -21.75
CA SER A 123 2.03 -12.86 -21.78
C SER A 123 0.92 -13.23 -20.79
N ILE A 124 0.20 -14.33 -21.04
CA ILE A 124 -0.63 -15.00 -20.03
C ILE A 124 0.10 -16.19 -19.44
N ILE A 125 0.02 -16.36 -18.13
CA ILE A 125 0.54 -17.50 -17.42
C ILE A 125 -0.62 -18.18 -16.68
N PHE A 126 -0.94 -19.40 -17.08
CA PHE A 126 -1.91 -20.23 -16.36
C PHE A 126 -1.26 -20.88 -15.15
N MET A 127 -1.85 -20.62 -13.99
CA MET A 127 -1.41 -21.10 -12.69
C MET A 127 -2.26 -22.31 -12.25
N GLY A 128 -1.75 -23.06 -11.27
CA GLY A 128 -2.44 -24.23 -10.75
C GLY A 128 -3.72 -23.87 -9.98
N ALA A 129 -4.79 -24.62 -10.23
CA ALA A 129 -6.06 -24.47 -9.53
C ALA A 129 -6.06 -25.28 -8.22
N GLU A 130 -5.43 -24.74 -7.17
CA GLU A 130 -5.43 -25.30 -5.82
C GLU A 130 -6.45 -24.60 -4.91
N ASP A 131 -7.27 -25.39 -4.22
CA ASP A 131 -8.31 -24.93 -3.30
C ASP A 131 -7.77 -24.00 -2.22
N GLY A 132 -8.32 -22.79 -2.15
CA GLY A 132 -7.97 -21.78 -1.16
C GLY A 132 -6.64 -21.05 -1.44
N LYS A 133 -5.98 -21.33 -2.57
CA LYS A 133 -4.73 -20.69 -2.97
C LYS A 133 -4.84 -19.93 -4.29
N GLU A 134 -6.05 -19.74 -4.81
CA GLU A 134 -6.29 -19.14 -6.13
C GLU A 134 -5.72 -17.71 -6.20
N PHE A 135 -6.03 -16.86 -5.21
CA PHE A 135 -5.49 -15.50 -5.12
C PHE A 135 -3.97 -15.48 -4.99
N LYS A 136 -3.41 -16.30 -4.09
CA LYS A 136 -1.96 -16.38 -3.90
C LYS A 136 -1.23 -16.83 -5.16
N SER A 137 -1.83 -17.71 -5.95
CA SER A 137 -1.22 -18.25 -7.17
C SER A 137 -1.17 -17.23 -8.30
N ILE A 138 -2.20 -16.40 -8.43
CA ILE A 138 -2.18 -15.30 -9.41
C ILE A 138 -1.31 -14.12 -8.93
N SER A 139 -1.19 -13.90 -7.62
CA SER A 139 -0.50 -12.72 -7.10
C SER A 139 1.01 -12.89 -6.94
N ASP A 140 1.46 -14.12 -6.70
CA ASP A 140 2.87 -14.44 -6.50
C ASP A 140 3.63 -14.43 -7.82
N VAL A 141 4.49 -13.43 -8.01
CA VAL A 141 5.28 -13.24 -9.24
C VAL A 141 6.42 -14.25 -9.35
N GLU A 142 6.86 -14.84 -8.23
CA GLU A 142 8.01 -15.75 -8.16
C GLU A 142 7.74 -17.14 -8.75
N LEU A 143 6.47 -17.53 -8.81
CA LEU A 143 6.04 -18.80 -9.40
C LEU A 143 6.18 -18.77 -10.93
N ALA A 144 7.32 -19.22 -11.45
CA ALA A 144 7.69 -19.05 -12.85
C ALA A 144 7.02 -20.05 -13.79
N LYS A 145 6.87 -21.31 -13.38
CA LYS A 145 6.21 -22.35 -14.17
C LYS A 145 5.38 -23.26 -13.29
N VAL A 146 4.32 -23.79 -13.87
CA VAL A 146 3.41 -24.75 -13.24
C VAL A 146 3.40 -26.03 -14.05
N ASN A 147 3.82 -27.13 -13.43
CA ASN A 147 3.70 -28.46 -13.99
C ASN A 147 2.44 -29.11 -13.40
N ARG A 148 1.46 -29.40 -14.26
CA ARG A 148 0.21 -30.07 -13.86
C ARG A 148 0.40 -31.58 -13.88
N ILE A 149 0.28 -32.23 -12.73
CA ILE A 149 0.48 -33.67 -12.57
C ILE A 149 -0.89 -34.34 -12.37
N PRO A 150 -1.33 -35.23 -13.28
CA PRO A 150 -2.57 -35.97 -13.12
C PRO A 150 -2.40 -37.13 -12.15
N HIS A 151 -3.33 -37.26 -11.20
CA HIS A 151 -3.51 -38.42 -10.35
C HIS A 151 -4.87 -39.05 -10.62
N THR A 152 -4.96 -40.37 -10.52
CA THR A 152 -6.22 -41.11 -10.66
C THR A 152 -6.50 -41.84 -9.36
N GLU A 153 -7.67 -41.61 -8.78
CA GLU A 153 -8.15 -42.30 -7.59
C GLU A 153 -9.53 -42.89 -7.83
N ILE A 154 -9.91 -43.88 -7.02
CA ILE A 154 -11.26 -44.47 -7.07
C ILE A 154 -12.12 -43.70 -6.09
N GLY A 155 -13.15 -43.02 -6.59
CA GLY A 155 -14.09 -42.26 -5.77
C GLY A 155 -14.95 -43.19 -4.92
N LYS A 156 -15.65 -42.61 -3.92
CA LYS A 156 -16.58 -43.35 -3.04
C LYS A 156 -17.66 -44.13 -3.79
N ASN A 157 -17.90 -43.77 -5.05
CA ASN A 157 -18.91 -44.35 -5.93
C ASN A 157 -18.35 -45.51 -6.79
N GLY A 158 -17.11 -45.94 -6.54
CA GLY A 158 -16.41 -46.98 -7.31
C GLY A 158 -15.91 -46.56 -8.69
N LYS A 159 -16.10 -45.29 -9.08
CA LYS A 159 -15.65 -44.74 -10.38
C LYS A 159 -14.30 -44.04 -10.24
N PRO A 160 -13.37 -44.24 -11.19
CA PRO A 160 -12.12 -43.49 -11.20
C PRO A 160 -12.40 -42.01 -11.44
N TYR A 161 -11.75 -41.15 -10.67
CA TYR A 161 -11.73 -39.70 -10.87
C TYR A 161 -10.28 -39.23 -11.01
N VAL A 162 -10.07 -38.23 -11.86
CA VAL A 162 -8.77 -37.61 -12.07
C VAL A 162 -8.73 -36.32 -11.27
N TYR A 163 -7.75 -36.18 -10.40
CA TYR A 163 -7.42 -34.90 -9.76
C TYR A 163 -6.01 -34.47 -10.16
N TYR A 164 -5.71 -33.18 -10.02
CA TYR A 164 -4.42 -32.62 -10.41
C TYR A 164 -3.70 -32.07 -9.20
N THR A 165 -2.42 -32.37 -9.09
CA THR A 165 -1.48 -31.64 -8.25
C THR A 165 -0.64 -30.73 -9.14
N TYR A 166 -0.03 -29.70 -8.53
CA TYR A 166 0.70 -28.67 -9.26
C TYR A 166 2.06 -28.49 -8.62
N ASP A 167 3.10 -28.76 -9.40
CA ASP A 167 4.48 -28.49 -9.00
C ASP A 167 4.91 -27.15 -9.58
N TYR A 168 5.38 -26.27 -8.70
CA TYR A 168 5.85 -24.94 -9.07
C TYR A 168 7.37 -24.94 -9.15
N THR A 169 7.89 -24.31 -10.19
CA THR A 169 9.32 -23.99 -10.26
C THR A 169 9.50 -22.53 -9.87
N ASP A 170 10.21 -22.30 -8.76
CA ASP A 170 10.57 -20.97 -8.31
C ASP A 170 11.80 -20.46 -9.02
N THR A 171 11.87 -19.14 -9.19
CA THR A 171 13.13 -18.46 -9.53
C THR A 171 13.78 -17.98 -8.23
N PRO A 172 14.86 -18.63 -7.73
CA PRO A 172 15.47 -18.28 -6.44
C PRO A 172 15.97 -16.83 -6.40
N GLU A 173 16.38 -16.30 -7.55
CA GLU A 173 16.94 -14.96 -7.68
C GLU A 173 15.89 -13.83 -7.67
N LEU A 174 14.61 -14.16 -7.91
CA LEU A 174 13.52 -13.18 -7.95
C LEU A 174 12.91 -13.06 -6.56
N MET A 175 13.20 -12.00 -5.82
CA MET A 175 12.64 -11.76 -4.49
C MET A 175 11.52 -10.72 -4.58
N MET A 176 10.32 -11.06 -4.12
CA MET A 176 9.14 -10.20 -4.12
C MET A 176 8.72 -9.84 -2.69
N SER A 177 8.46 -8.56 -2.43
CA SER A 177 7.93 -8.13 -1.13
C SER A 177 6.54 -8.73 -0.86
N PRO A 178 6.12 -8.80 0.41
CA PRO A 178 4.70 -8.98 0.71
C PRO A 178 3.85 -7.93 -0.04
N LEU A 179 2.65 -8.33 -0.48
CA LEU A 179 1.73 -7.43 -1.17
C LEU A 179 1.13 -6.44 -0.17
N VAL A 180 1.24 -5.17 -0.50
CA VAL A 180 0.54 -4.09 0.18
C VAL A 180 -0.84 -3.96 -0.44
N LYS A 181 -1.86 -4.40 0.31
CA LYS A 181 -3.26 -4.33 -0.10
C LYS A 181 -3.86 -2.98 0.33
N ALA A 182 -3.97 -2.06 -0.61
CA ALA A 182 -4.61 -0.78 -0.42
C ALA A 182 -6.06 -0.85 -0.93
N THR A 183 -7.01 -0.90 -0.01
CA THR A 183 -8.44 -0.96 -0.33
C THR A 183 -9.02 0.45 -0.29
N LEU A 184 -9.48 0.97 -1.44
CA LEU A 184 -9.99 2.33 -1.62
C LEU A 184 -11.30 2.58 -0.85
N ARG A 185 -12.10 1.52 -0.66
CA ARG A 185 -13.37 1.56 0.08
C ARG A 185 -13.71 0.22 0.70
N ASN A 186 -14.52 0.21 1.76
CA ASN A 186 -14.94 -1.04 2.40
C ASN A 186 -15.68 -1.96 1.39
N PRO A 187 -15.14 -3.16 1.08
CA PRO A 187 -15.73 -4.05 0.07
C PRO A 187 -17.07 -4.64 0.53
N ASN A 188 -17.33 -4.73 1.83
CA ASN A 188 -18.58 -5.29 2.36
C ASN A 188 -19.78 -4.38 2.11
N LEU A 189 -19.56 -3.10 1.76
CA LEU A 189 -20.63 -2.18 1.36
C LEU A 189 -21.15 -2.47 -0.05
N GLN A 190 -20.39 -3.19 -0.88
CA GLN A 190 -20.83 -3.56 -2.24
C GLN A 190 -21.98 -4.57 -2.23
N SER A 191 -22.13 -5.34 -1.16
CA SER A 191 -23.18 -6.36 -1.01
C SER A 191 -24.43 -5.87 -0.28
N VAL A 192 -24.39 -4.67 0.31
CA VAL A 192 -25.56 -4.11 0.98
C VAL A 192 -26.39 -3.39 -0.07
N ASN A 193 -27.68 -3.73 -0.19
CA ASN A 193 -28.66 -3.03 -1.01
C ASN A 193 -29.04 -1.67 -0.37
N VAL A 194 -28.03 -0.92 0.07
CA VAL A 194 -28.14 0.53 0.24
C VAL A 194 -27.92 1.11 -1.14
N ASP A 195 -28.69 2.16 -1.47
CA ASP A 195 -28.56 3.01 -2.67
C ASP A 195 -27.17 3.68 -2.74
N THR A 196 -26.14 2.85 -2.78
CA THR A 196 -24.76 3.25 -2.82
C THR A 196 -24.48 3.51 -4.28
N ASN A 197 -24.40 4.80 -4.59
CA ASN A 197 -24.26 5.34 -5.93
C ASN A 197 -22.85 5.08 -6.52
N TRP A 198 -22.24 3.92 -6.22
CA TRP A 198 -20.88 3.55 -6.62
C TRP A 198 -20.92 2.72 -7.90
N TRP A 199 -20.70 3.40 -9.00
CA TRP A 199 -20.79 2.88 -10.35
C TRP A 199 -19.40 2.86 -11.01
N PRO A 200 -19.23 2.21 -12.18
CA PRO A 200 -17.97 2.26 -12.93
C PRO A 200 -17.46 3.66 -13.29
N ASP A 201 -18.36 4.63 -13.36
CA ASP A 201 -18.10 6.05 -13.56
C ASP A 201 -17.84 6.83 -12.26
N SER A 202 -17.87 6.17 -11.09
CA SER A 202 -17.43 6.79 -9.84
C SER A 202 -16.00 7.33 -9.98
N LEU A 203 -15.78 8.48 -9.35
CA LEU A 203 -14.54 9.23 -9.51
C LEU A 203 -13.52 8.84 -8.42
N VAL A 204 -12.26 8.84 -8.82
CA VAL A 204 -11.10 8.69 -7.94
C VAL A 204 -10.21 9.91 -8.11
N ARG A 205 -9.93 10.60 -7.01
CA ARG A 205 -8.99 11.71 -6.96
C ARG A 205 -7.60 11.18 -6.62
N ILE A 206 -6.61 11.58 -7.41
CA ILE A 206 -5.18 11.32 -7.20
C ILE A 206 -4.51 12.67 -7.02
N THR A 207 -3.93 12.90 -5.85
CA THR A 207 -3.26 14.17 -5.52
C THR A 207 -1.90 13.88 -4.89
N GLY A 208 -0.84 14.56 -5.28
CA GLY A 208 0.45 14.39 -4.62
C GLY A 208 1.65 14.79 -5.48
N GLN A 209 2.80 14.21 -5.20
CA GLN A 209 4.06 14.49 -5.89
C GLN A 209 4.57 13.21 -6.54
N ILE A 210 5.00 13.32 -7.80
CA ILE A 210 5.81 12.29 -8.45
C ILE A 210 7.06 12.92 -9.05
N ASP A 211 8.19 12.25 -8.84
CA ASP A 211 9.42 12.44 -9.61
C ASP A 211 9.94 11.11 -10.17
N GLU A 212 11.12 11.15 -10.76
CA GLU A 212 11.71 9.98 -11.40
C GLU A 212 12.18 8.88 -10.43
N TYR A 213 12.23 9.18 -9.13
CA TYR A 213 12.74 8.31 -8.08
C TYR A 213 11.62 7.79 -7.17
N ARG A 214 10.58 8.60 -6.96
CA ARG A 214 9.64 8.53 -5.85
C ARG A 214 8.23 8.95 -6.25
N VAL A 215 7.27 8.39 -5.53
CA VAL A 215 5.83 8.62 -5.66
C VAL A 215 5.28 8.84 -4.27
N VAL A 216 4.68 10.00 -4.02
CA VAL A 216 3.97 10.34 -2.79
C VAL A 216 2.57 10.81 -3.16
N LEU A 217 1.58 9.95 -2.98
CA LEU A 217 0.21 10.20 -3.44
C LEU A 217 -0.80 10.10 -2.30
N LEU A 218 -1.89 10.81 -2.47
CA LEU A 218 -3.15 10.64 -1.80
C LEU A 218 -4.18 10.21 -2.83
N ILE A 219 -4.81 9.06 -2.58
CA ILE A 219 -5.83 8.50 -3.45
C ILE A 219 -7.13 8.46 -2.66
N GLN A 220 -8.21 8.95 -3.25
CA GLN A 220 -9.51 8.98 -2.61
C GLN A 220 -10.59 8.64 -3.63
N ALA A 221 -11.42 7.63 -3.32
CA ALA A 221 -12.62 7.34 -4.10
C ALA A 221 -13.75 8.32 -3.75
N ASP A 222 -14.83 8.33 -4.53
CA ASP A 222 -16.00 9.15 -4.28
C ASP A 222 -16.61 8.84 -2.90
N ARG A 223 -16.71 9.87 -2.06
CA ARG A 223 -17.23 9.80 -0.69
C ARG A 223 -18.76 9.73 -0.63
N THR A 224 -19.47 10.00 -1.72
CA THR A 224 -20.94 10.07 -1.70
C THR A 224 -21.55 8.66 -1.72
N PRO A 225 -22.47 8.28 -0.79
CA PRO A 225 -23.03 9.02 0.36
C PRO A 225 -22.48 8.58 1.74
N ALA A 226 -21.27 8.01 1.83
CA ALA A 226 -20.72 7.51 3.08
C ALA A 226 -20.12 8.65 3.95
N PHE A 227 -20.97 9.32 4.73
CA PHE A 227 -20.58 10.52 5.48
C PHE A 227 -19.82 10.26 6.81
N GLU A 228 -19.95 9.09 7.46
CA GLU A 228 -19.55 8.98 8.89
C GLU A 228 -18.73 7.73 9.30
N ASN A 229 -18.52 6.74 8.42
CA ASN A 229 -18.00 5.41 8.81
C ASN A 229 -16.60 5.03 8.29
N ASN A 230 -15.73 6.01 7.94
CA ASN A 230 -14.39 5.75 7.36
C ASN A 230 -14.39 4.74 6.19
N SER A 231 -15.51 4.68 5.48
CA SER A 231 -15.76 3.69 4.42
C SER A 231 -15.03 4.03 3.14
N VAL A 232 -14.66 5.30 2.95
CA VAL A 232 -13.95 5.84 1.79
C VAL A 232 -12.90 6.87 2.25
N PRO A 233 -11.77 6.42 2.82
CA PRO A 233 -10.74 7.32 3.32
C PRO A 233 -9.94 8.01 2.20
N VAL A 234 -9.07 8.93 2.60
CA VAL A 234 -7.90 9.42 1.87
C VAL A 234 -6.75 8.44 2.12
N LEU A 235 -6.33 7.70 1.09
CA LEU A 235 -5.27 6.71 1.18
C LEU A 235 -3.93 7.33 0.80
N PRO A 236 -2.97 7.46 1.74
CA PRO A 236 -1.60 7.80 1.39
C PRO A 236 -0.92 6.60 0.71
N VAL A 237 -0.07 6.86 -0.27
CA VAL A 237 0.79 5.85 -0.91
C VAL A 237 2.18 6.43 -1.05
N TYR A 238 3.19 5.64 -0.68
CA TYR A 238 4.58 5.96 -0.88
C TYR A 238 5.29 4.80 -1.60
N MET A 239 5.99 5.13 -2.67
CA MET A 239 6.86 4.19 -3.39
C MET A 239 8.12 4.92 -3.82
N GLY A 240 9.30 4.40 -3.48
CA GLY A 240 10.55 4.97 -3.98
C GLY A 240 11.68 4.92 -2.97
N GLN A 241 12.76 5.60 -3.33
CA GLN A 241 13.98 5.68 -2.54
C GLN A 241 13.81 6.60 -1.31
N LEU A 242 14.34 6.19 -0.16
CA LEU A 242 14.51 7.05 1.02
C LEU A 242 15.82 7.83 0.96
N GLU A 243 15.90 8.90 1.73
CA GLU A 243 17.17 9.58 2.01
C GLU A 243 17.79 8.95 3.25
N SER A 244 18.83 8.14 3.05
CA SER A 244 19.53 7.46 4.15
C SER A 244 20.55 8.38 4.83
N TYR A 245 20.75 8.19 6.13
CA TYR A 245 21.85 8.82 6.87
C TYR A 245 23.15 8.02 6.78
N GLY A 246 23.09 6.75 6.40
CA GLY A 246 24.27 5.91 6.20
C GLY A 246 24.83 6.08 4.80
N LYS A 247 26.12 6.43 4.68
CA LYS A 247 26.79 6.52 3.37
C LYS A 247 26.86 5.17 2.63
N ASP A 248 26.82 4.07 3.37
CA ASP A 248 26.90 2.70 2.84
C ASP A 248 25.50 2.08 2.58
N ASP A 249 24.43 2.82 2.86
CA ASP A 249 23.06 2.33 2.76
C ASP A 249 22.43 2.72 1.41
N GLU A 250 22.90 2.05 0.36
CA GLU A 250 22.54 2.35 -1.04
C GLU A 250 21.17 1.76 -1.47
N ILE A 251 20.57 0.85 -0.68
CA ILE A 251 19.32 0.15 -1.02
C ILE A 251 18.23 0.49 -0.01
N ALA A 252 17.77 1.74 -0.07
CA ALA A 252 16.73 2.27 0.82
C ALA A 252 15.38 2.47 0.10
N ASP A 253 14.99 1.55 -0.80
CA ASP A 253 13.64 1.56 -1.39
C ASP A 253 12.60 1.23 -0.30
N ALA A 254 11.56 2.06 -0.21
CA ALA A 254 10.44 1.87 0.70
C ALA A 254 9.11 1.74 -0.06
N LEU A 255 8.20 0.97 0.52
CA LEU A 255 6.83 0.80 0.06
C LEU A 255 5.87 0.77 1.24
N TRP A 256 4.84 1.60 1.18
CA TRP A 256 3.68 1.52 2.07
C TRP A 256 2.47 2.23 1.48
N ALA A 257 1.29 1.91 2.01
CA ALA A 257 0.04 2.54 1.64
C ALA A 257 -0.91 2.62 2.85
N GLY A 258 -1.99 3.38 2.70
CA GLY A 258 -3.17 3.25 3.53
C GLY A 258 -4.16 2.23 2.98
N THR A 259 -5.14 1.88 3.80
CA THR A 259 -6.28 1.06 3.40
C THR A 259 -7.54 1.49 4.16
N ALA A 260 -8.69 1.33 3.52
CA ALA A 260 -9.99 1.34 4.19
C ALA A 260 -10.14 0.12 5.10
N TYR A 261 -11.02 0.25 6.08
CA TYR A 261 -11.41 -0.86 6.94
C TYR A 261 -12.20 -1.91 6.13
N GLU A 262 -11.82 -3.19 6.24
CA GLU A 262 -12.44 -4.28 5.48
C GLU A 262 -13.40 -5.16 6.29
N GLY A 263 -13.67 -4.79 7.55
CA GLY A 263 -14.64 -5.50 8.39
C GLY A 263 -16.07 -5.03 8.15
N SER A 264 -16.98 -5.44 9.04
CA SER A 264 -18.36 -4.95 9.03
C SER A 264 -18.40 -3.44 9.24
N GLU A 265 -19.24 -2.73 8.48
CA GLU A 265 -19.39 -1.27 8.56
C GLU A 265 -19.65 -0.81 10.00
N VAL A 266 -20.44 -1.56 10.77
CA VAL A 266 -20.78 -1.22 12.17
C VAL A 266 -19.53 -1.14 13.06
N TYR A 267 -18.44 -1.81 12.72
CA TYR A 267 -17.19 -1.78 13.51
C TYR A 267 -16.11 -0.87 12.90
N SER A 268 -16.38 -0.21 11.78
CA SER A 268 -15.41 0.67 11.10
C SER A 268 -15.00 1.86 11.98
N HIS A 269 -15.95 2.53 12.62
CA HIS A 269 -15.72 3.63 13.56
C HIS A 269 -15.16 3.17 14.91
N LEU A 270 -15.25 1.87 15.21
CA LEU A 270 -14.70 1.24 16.41
C LEU A 270 -13.28 0.69 16.19
N TYR A 271 -12.70 0.90 15.01
CA TYR A 271 -11.35 0.43 14.73
C TYR A 271 -10.35 1.06 15.71
N ASN A 272 -9.66 0.21 16.47
CA ASN A 272 -8.65 0.64 17.40
C ASN A 272 -7.30 0.86 16.69
N PHE A 273 -7.02 2.12 16.33
CA PHE A 273 -5.74 2.55 15.74
C PHE A 273 -4.52 2.38 16.67
N GLU A 274 -4.76 2.09 17.95
CA GLU A 274 -3.71 1.82 18.95
C GLU A 274 -3.46 0.32 19.16
N SER A 275 -4.18 -0.54 18.45
CA SER A 275 -4.03 -1.98 18.58
C SER A 275 -2.68 -2.46 18.03
N ASN A 276 -1.96 -3.24 18.83
CA ASN A 276 -0.74 -3.95 18.41
C ASN A 276 -1.02 -5.09 17.43
N THR A 277 -2.30 -5.49 17.27
CA THR A 277 -2.68 -6.54 16.33
C THR A 277 -2.59 -6.01 14.90
N PRO A 278 -1.82 -6.66 14.01
CA PRO A 278 -1.77 -6.30 12.60
C PRO A 278 -3.18 -6.29 12.00
N LEU A 279 -3.50 -5.31 11.15
CA LEU A 279 -4.78 -5.30 10.44
C LEU A 279 -4.83 -6.47 9.45
N ILE A 280 -3.71 -6.69 8.77
CA ILE A 280 -3.56 -7.68 7.71
C ILE A 280 -2.48 -8.67 8.14
N ASP A 281 -2.84 -9.96 8.13
CA ASP A 281 -1.85 -11.03 8.29
C ASP A 281 -0.93 -11.08 7.06
N VAL A 282 0.35 -10.76 7.28
CA VAL A 282 1.39 -10.74 6.25
C VAL A 282 1.47 -12.10 5.54
N MET A 283 1.23 -13.22 6.23
CA MET A 283 1.31 -14.58 5.67
C MET A 283 0.31 -14.82 4.54
N ASN A 284 -0.79 -14.07 4.49
CA ASN A 284 -1.77 -14.17 3.41
C ASN A 284 -1.31 -13.47 2.12
N TYR A 285 -0.30 -12.61 2.22
CA TYR A 285 0.17 -11.75 1.13
C TYR A 285 1.67 -11.92 0.85
N MET A 286 2.32 -12.91 1.47
CA MET A 286 3.69 -13.31 1.11
C MET A 286 3.71 -14.21 -0.13
N PRO A 287 4.83 -14.21 -0.88
CA PRO A 287 5.14 -15.26 -1.84
C PRO A 287 5.01 -16.64 -1.19
N ARG A 288 4.51 -17.63 -1.94
CA ARG A 288 4.16 -18.95 -1.42
C ARG A 288 5.37 -19.78 -1.03
N THR A 289 6.48 -19.59 -1.73
CA THR A 289 7.63 -20.49 -1.68
C THR A 289 8.81 -19.91 -0.92
N LYS A 290 8.76 -18.63 -0.55
CA LYS A 290 9.81 -17.97 0.21
C LYS A 290 9.36 -17.54 1.58
N THR A 291 10.29 -17.68 2.51
CA THR A 291 10.16 -17.20 3.88
C THR A 291 11.22 -16.14 4.13
N TYR A 292 10.81 -15.02 4.73
CA TYR A 292 11.71 -13.94 5.09
C TYR A 292 12.18 -14.11 6.55
N PRO A 293 13.48 -13.91 6.83
CA PRO A 293 14.11 -14.41 8.04
C PRO A 293 13.73 -13.69 9.34
N LYS A 294 13.11 -12.49 9.30
CA LYS A 294 12.67 -11.79 10.52
C LYS A 294 11.64 -10.70 10.19
N SER A 295 10.41 -10.84 10.71
CA SER A 295 9.32 -9.84 10.71
C SER A 295 9.12 -9.06 9.40
N PRO A 296 8.68 -9.73 8.31
CA PRO A 296 8.33 -9.04 7.07
C PRO A 296 7.21 -8.02 7.31
N GLY A 297 7.32 -6.87 6.66
CA GLY A 297 6.28 -5.84 6.73
C GLY A 297 5.06 -6.16 5.86
N ASN A 298 3.91 -5.59 6.16
CA ASN A 298 2.71 -5.65 5.30
C ASN A 298 2.43 -4.33 4.57
N GLY A 299 3.21 -3.27 4.84
CA GLY A 299 3.05 -1.99 4.16
C GLY A 299 1.81 -1.19 4.58
N ILE A 300 1.02 -1.67 5.54
CA ILE A 300 -0.17 -1.00 6.09
C ILE A 300 0.04 -0.64 7.56
N ASP A 301 0.56 -1.57 8.35
CA ASP A 301 0.87 -1.35 9.76
C ASP A 301 2.30 -0.83 9.96
N ASN A 302 3.12 -0.96 8.94
CA ASN A 302 4.53 -0.63 8.91
C ASN A 302 4.96 -0.26 7.49
N VAL A 303 6.18 0.22 7.35
CA VAL A 303 6.84 0.49 6.08
C VAL A 303 7.68 -0.71 5.69
N ILE A 304 7.49 -1.23 4.48
CA ILE A 304 8.35 -2.28 3.94
C ILE A 304 9.61 -1.61 3.39
N ILE A 305 10.77 -1.98 3.90
CA ILE A 305 12.06 -1.59 3.32
C ILE A 305 12.67 -2.77 2.58
N LYS A 306 13.09 -2.55 1.34
CA LYS A 306 13.62 -3.59 0.44
C LYS A 306 14.72 -4.43 1.09
N ARG A 307 15.72 -3.78 1.69
CA ARG A 307 16.82 -4.45 2.41
C ARG A 307 17.17 -3.68 3.66
N SER A 308 17.32 -4.33 4.81
CA SER A 308 17.75 -3.76 6.08
C SER A 308 19.26 -3.44 6.05
N ARG A 309 19.76 -2.65 7.01
CA ARG A 309 21.21 -2.39 7.13
C ARG A 309 22.02 -3.68 7.30
N PHE A 310 21.45 -4.65 8.01
CA PHE A 310 22.06 -5.99 8.17
C PHE A 310 21.78 -6.95 7.01
N GLY A 311 21.12 -6.48 5.96
CA GLY A 311 20.90 -7.23 4.73
C GLY A 311 19.63 -8.08 4.70
N ALA A 312 18.79 -8.04 5.73
CA ALA A 312 17.52 -8.77 5.75
C ALA A 312 16.49 -8.10 4.83
N ARG A 313 15.68 -8.89 4.11
CA ARG A 313 14.78 -8.35 3.09
C ARG A 313 13.40 -8.02 3.62
N TYR A 314 12.79 -6.97 3.09
CA TYR A 314 11.39 -6.60 3.28
C TYR A 314 10.95 -6.48 4.75
N GLN A 315 11.86 -6.04 5.62
CA GLN A 315 11.61 -5.92 7.05
C GLN A 315 10.69 -4.75 7.36
N ALA A 316 9.83 -4.94 8.36
CA ALA A 316 8.98 -3.91 8.92
C ALA A 316 9.82 -2.79 9.56
N HIS A 317 9.66 -1.57 9.07
CA HIS A 317 10.14 -0.34 9.69
C HIS A 317 8.96 0.56 10.04
N TYR A 318 9.17 1.55 10.90
CA TYR A 318 8.11 2.42 11.41
C TYR A 318 8.39 3.88 11.11
N ILE A 319 7.31 4.63 10.88
CA ILE A 319 7.41 6.08 10.68
C ILE A 319 7.48 6.75 12.05
N ALA A 320 8.47 7.61 12.21
CA ALA A 320 8.63 8.49 13.35
C ALA A 320 8.74 9.94 12.86
N TRP A 321 8.33 10.89 13.67
CA TRP A 321 8.58 12.30 13.43
C TRP A 321 8.98 12.97 14.74
N SER A 322 9.78 14.02 14.66
CA SER A 322 10.18 14.72 15.89
C SER A 322 8.95 15.40 16.46
N VAL A 323 8.47 14.90 17.59
CA VAL A 323 7.51 15.60 18.43
C VAL A 323 8.10 15.76 19.81
N PRO A 324 7.86 16.88 20.50
CA PRO A 324 8.19 16.98 21.91
C PRO A 324 7.41 15.90 22.68
N SER A 325 8.01 15.41 23.77
CA SER A 325 7.35 14.44 24.65
C SER A 325 6.02 15.03 25.17
N ASN A 326 4.93 14.24 25.14
CA ASN A 326 3.67 14.62 25.80
C ASN A 326 3.85 14.87 27.30
N MET A 327 4.93 14.32 27.89
CA MET A 327 5.38 14.68 29.23
C MET A 327 6.45 15.75 29.12
N MET A 328 6.05 16.99 29.33
CA MET A 328 6.93 18.13 29.43
C MET A 328 6.45 19.09 30.53
N PRO A 329 7.15 19.15 31.69
CA PRO A 329 7.69 18.04 32.49
C PRO A 329 8.00 16.59 32.04
N PRO A 330 9.22 16.04 31.81
CA PRO A 330 9.47 14.69 32.30
C PRO A 330 9.52 14.73 33.82
N ASP A 331 8.99 13.70 34.47
CA ASP A 331 8.83 13.65 35.92
C ASP A 331 10.20 13.76 36.61
N ARG A 332 10.31 14.66 37.59
CA ARG A 332 11.54 14.89 38.37
C ARG A 332 11.66 13.98 39.59
N ARG A 333 10.82 12.95 39.67
CA ARG A 333 10.77 12.00 40.78
C ARG A 333 11.47 10.71 40.39
N GLY A 334 12.60 10.42 41.04
CA GLY A 334 13.16 9.07 41.03
C GLY A 334 12.23 8.10 41.76
N VAL A 335 12.44 6.79 41.56
CA VAL A 335 11.66 5.68 42.17
C VAL A 335 11.58 5.79 43.71
N ASN A 336 12.50 6.54 44.33
CA ASN A 336 12.60 6.74 45.78
C ASN A 336 11.97 8.06 46.28
N GLY A 337 11.28 8.83 45.44
CA GLY A 337 10.50 10.01 45.84
C GLY A 337 11.28 11.32 46.11
N GLY A 338 12.59 11.35 45.90
CA GLY A 338 13.39 12.58 46.03
C GLY A 338 13.13 13.59 44.90
N GLN A 339 13.00 14.88 45.25
CA GLN A 339 12.79 16.00 44.32
C GLN A 339 13.97 16.98 44.43
N TYR A 340 14.67 17.24 43.32
CA TYR A 340 15.79 18.21 43.29
C TYR A 340 15.36 19.60 42.76
N PRO A 341 16.03 20.70 43.17
CA PRO A 341 15.56 22.10 43.06
C PRO A 341 15.32 22.68 41.66
N SER A 342 15.63 21.97 40.58
CA SER A 342 15.38 22.42 39.20
C SER A 342 13.91 22.34 38.72
N ALA A 343 12.97 21.96 39.58
CA ALA A 343 11.52 21.65 39.46
C ALA A 343 10.56 22.58 38.63
N TRP A 344 10.88 22.96 37.38
CA TRP A 344 10.06 23.23 36.14
C TRP A 344 8.53 23.62 36.09
N GLN A 345 7.74 23.93 37.13
CA GLN A 345 6.33 24.39 36.89
C GLN A 345 5.85 25.53 37.81
N SER A 346 5.89 26.78 37.33
CA SER A 346 5.12 27.93 37.86
C SER A 346 4.47 28.70 36.69
N HIS A 347 3.49 29.57 36.96
CA HIS A 347 2.83 30.39 35.91
C HIS A 347 3.77 31.41 35.22
N ASP A 348 4.97 31.59 35.77
CA ASP A 348 6.05 32.42 35.22
C ASP A 348 7.01 31.61 34.34
N ASN A 349 6.88 30.28 34.28
CA ASN A 349 7.65 29.41 33.39
C ASN A 349 6.93 29.29 32.04
N ASP A 350 7.66 29.55 30.95
CA ASP A 350 7.15 29.53 29.58
C ASP A 350 6.53 28.19 29.17
N GLU A 351 6.92 27.12 29.85
CA GLU A 351 6.49 25.76 29.54
C GLU A 351 5.07 25.42 30.02
N TYR A 352 4.45 26.31 30.81
CA TYR A 352 3.02 26.27 31.11
C TYR A 352 2.15 26.84 29.96
N LYS A 353 2.77 27.42 28.91
CA LYS A 353 2.09 28.07 27.76
C LYS A 353 2.29 27.36 26.41
N TYR A 354 2.97 26.20 26.37
CA TYR A 354 3.27 25.50 25.12
C TYR A 354 2.10 24.61 24.66
N GLN A 355 1.28 25.13 23.77
CA GLN A 355 0.45 24.33 22.87
C GLN A 355 1.04 24.44 21.45
N PHE A 356 1.58 23.35 20.90
CA PHE A 356 2.05 23.26 19.50
C PHE A 356 0.91 23.21 18.47
N ASN A 357 -0.27 23.69 18.87
CA ASN A 357 -1.32 24.06 17.95
C ASN A 357 -0.79 25.22 17.09
N PRO A 358 -1.24 25.38 15.84
CA PRO A 358 -1.00 26.60 15.08
C PRO A 358 -1.30 27.77 15.99
N SER A 359 -0.27 28.53 16.31
CA SER A 359 -0.47 29.74 17.08
C SER A 359 -1.29 30.66 16.20
N LEU A 360 -2.54 30.95 16.60
CA LEU A 360 -3.43 31.86 15.86
C LEU A 360 -2.75 33.21 15.56
N TYR A 361 -1.83 33.62 16.45
CA TYR A 361 -1.08 34.88 16.34
C TYR A 361 0.11 34.83 15.37
N SER A 362 0.74 33.68 15.17
CA SER A 362 1.95 33.56 14.31
C SER A 362 1.75 32.73 13.06
N GLY A 363 0.67 31.96 12.97
CA GLY A 363 0.40 31.03 11.87
C GLY A 363 1.45 29.93 11.71
N ARG A 364 2.29 29.70 12.72
CA ARG A 364 3.39 28.71 12.67
C ARG A 364 2.91 27.38 13.24
N VAL A 365 3.30 26.30 12.57
CA VAL A 365 3.01 24.92 12.97
C VAL A 365 4.32 24.16 13.11
N HIS A 366 4.39 23.28 14.11
CA HIS A 366 5.51 22.37 14.25
C HIS A 366 5.46 21.30 13.17
N THR A 367 6.51 21.25 12.34
CA THR A 367 6.67 20.27 11.26
C THR A 367 7.96 19.49 11.46
N SER A 368 7.95 18.21 11.14
CA SER A 368 9.15 17.37 11.12
C SER A 368 9.18 16.50 9.87
N ARG A 369 10.36 16.00 9.52
CA ARG A 369 10.51 15.00 8.46
C ARG A 369 9.89 13.68 8.92
N ALA A 370 9.38 12.90 7.97
CA ALA A 370 8.97 11.53 8.22
C ALA A 370 10.21 10.61 8.29
N TYR A 371 10.72 10.37 9.48
CA TYR A 371 11.85 9.46 9.73
C TYR A 371 11.42 8.01 9.66
N ILE A 372 12.34 7.16 9.22
CA ILE A 372 12.16 5.71 9.20
C ILE A 372 13.06 5.06 10.24
N VAL A 373 12.43 4.29 11.11
CA VAL A 373 13.06 3.70 12.28
C VAL A 373 12.84 2.19 12.27
N HIS A 374 13.92 1.44 12.44
CA HIS A 374 13.86 0.02 12.77
C HIS A 374 14.07 -0.16 14.28
N PRO A 375 13.33 -1.06 14.96
CA PRO A 375 13.50 -1.29 16.40
C PRO A 375 14.94 -1.62 16.81
N ASP A 376 15.64 -2.41 16.00
CA ASP A 376 17.02 -2.83 16.28
C ASP A 376 18.09 -1.95 15.59
N GLU A 377 17.78 -1.31 14.45
CA GLU A 377 18.78 -0.55 13.65
C GLU A 377 18.77 0.95 13.97
N GLY A 378 17.73 1.43 14.67
CA GLY A 378 17.54 2.84 14.96
C GLY A 378 17.03 3.63 13.76
N VAL A 379 17.33 4.93 13.72
CA VAL A 379 16.91 5.83 12.64
C VAL A 379 17.76 5.57 11.40
N ARG A 380 17.09 5.17 10.32
CA ARG A 380 17.74 4.86 9.04
C ARG A 380 17.87 6.07 8.14
N GLY A 381 16.83 6.89 8.08
CA GLY A 381 16.73 8.00 7.14
C GLY A 381 15.38 8.69 7.24
N TYR A 382 15.00 9.40 6.18
CA TYR A 382 13.70 10.06 6.07
C TYR A 382 13.08 9.89 4.68
N MET A 383 11.76 10.08 4.60
CA MET A 383 10.99 10.09 3.35
C MET A 383 10.95 11.49 2.75
N PRO A 384 11.51 11.69 1.53
CA PRO A 384 11.40 12.96 0.83
C PRO A 384 9.97 13.30 0.41
N TYR A 385 9.74 14.58 0.11
CA TYR A 385 8.46 15.15 -0.33
C TYR A 385 7.31 15.00 0.66
N MET A 386 7.60 14.55 1.87
CA MET A 386 6.64 14.35 2.94
C MET A 386 7.16 14.97 4.23
N VAL A 387 6.30 15.73 4.89
CA VAL A 387 6.50 16.21 6.26
C VAL A 387 5.31 15.80 7.11
N LEU A 388 5.57 15.54 8.38
CA LEU A 388 4.56 15.23 9.37
C LEU A 388 4.40 16.42 10.32
N LEU A 389 3.16 16.70 10.68
CA LEU A 389 2.81 17.84 11.53
C LEU A 389 1.54 17.57 12.35
N SER A 390 1.27 18.45 13.32
CA SER A 390 0.01 18.40 14.07
C SER A 390 -1.15 18.82 13.15
N PRO A 391 -2.23 18.03 13.04
CA PRO A 391 -3.37 18.37 12.19
C PRO A 391 -4.29 19.45 12.80
N LEU A 392 -4.07 19.82 14.06
CA LEU A 392 -4.96 20.75 14.77
C LEU A 392 -4.91 22.13 14.11
N GLY A 393 -6.09 22.72 13.84
CA GLY A 393 -6.21 24.09 13.34
C GLY A 393 -5.76 24.32 11.90
N LEU A 394 -5.57 23.26 11.10
CA LEU A 394 -5.30 23.32 9.67
C LEU A 394 -6.45 22.71 8.88
N LEU A 395 -6.65 23.20 7.65
CA LEU A 395 -7.63 22.68 6.71
C LEU A 395 -6.94 22.01 5.52
N ASP A 396 -7.54 20.96 5.00
CA ASP A 396 -7.03 20.26 3.81
C ASP A 396 -6.81 21.23 2.65
N GLY A 397 -5.60 21.21 2.08
CA GLY A 397 -5.15 22.13 1.03
C GLY A 397 -4.38 23.35 1.53
N ASP A 398 -4.30 23.59 2.84
CA ASP A 398 -3.49 24.68 3.40
C ASP A 398 -2.01 24.58 2.97
N LYS A 399 -1.41 25.73 2.67
CA LYS A 399 -0.02 25.82 2.20
C LYS A 399 0.94 26.11 3.35
N LEU A 400 1.82 25.17 3.61
CA LEU A 400 2.87 25.24 4.61
C LEU A 400 4.16 25.72 3.96
N LYS A 401 4.74 26.81 4.49
CA LYS A 401 6.08 27.26 4.11
C LYS A 401 7.10 26.61 5.06
N VAL A 402 7.88 25.68 4.53
CA VAL A 402 8.94 24.98 5.27
C VAL A 402 10.27 25.59 4.86
N ARG A 403 11.06 26.03 5.83
CA ARG A 403 12.36 26.66 5.55
C ARG A 403 13.37 25.61 5.09
N LYS A 404 14.01 25.83 3.93
CA LYS A 404 15.01 24.93 3.35
C LYS A 404 16.42 25.28 3.84
N GLN A 405 16.80 26.55 3.72
CA GLN A 405 18.08 27.08 4.20
C GLN A 405 17.87 28.46 4.81
N THR A 406 18.72 28.80 5.78
CA THR A 406 18.71 30.12 6.42
C THR A 406 19.37 31.17 5.53
N CYS A 407 20.39 30.78 4.74
CA CYS A 407 21.13 31.66 3.84
C CYS A 407 21.54 30.88 2.56
N PRO A 408 21.01 31.23 1.36
CA PRO A 408 19.94 32.20 1.13
C PRO A 408 18.60 31.72 1.74
N ASP A 409 17.77 32.68 2.15
CA ASP A 409 16.46 32.39 2.73
C ASP A 409 15.55 31.79 1.65
N SER A 410 15.39 30.48 1.71
CA SER A 410 14.68 29.69 0.70
C SER A 410 13.65 28.80 1.37
N TYR A 411 12.50 28.65 0.73
CA TYR A 411 11.35 27.95 1.28
C TYR A 411 10.82 26.91 0.32
N ASP A 412 10.45 25.77 0.87
CA ASP A 412 9.67 24.76 0.18
C ASP A 412 8.20 24.90 0.61
N ILE A 413 7.29 24.80 -0.36
CA ILE A 413 5.85 24.81 -0.13
C ILE A 413 5.38 23.36 -0.05
N TYR A 414 4.67 23.05 1.02
CA TYR A 414 3.95 21.79 1.20
C TYR A 414 2.45 22.07 1.28
N ARG A 415 1.62 21.18 0.76
CA ARG A 415 0.17 21.20 0.96
C ARG A 415 -0.22 20.21 2.05
N PHE A 416 -1.00 20.69 3.00
CA PHE A 416 -1.49 19.92 4.12
C PHE A 416 -2.70 19.07 3.73
N PHE A 417 -2.76 17.85 4.29
CA PHE A 417 -3.86 16.93 4.16
C PHE A 417 -4.05 16.13 5.45
N THR A 418 -5.31 15.91 5.80
CA THR A 418 -5.73 15.00 6.84
C THR A 418 -5.89 13.59 6.24
N VAL A 419 -5.30 12.61 6.89
CA VAL A 419 -5.40 11.20 6.50
C VAL A 419 -6.20 10.43 7.54
N ASP A 420 -7.22 9.73 7.07
CA ASP A 420 -8.17 8.91 7.83
C ASP A 420 -8.05 7.41 7.52
N ALA A 421 -7.32 7.03 6.45
CA ALA A 421 -7.03 5.63 6.14
C ALA A 421 -6.21 4.96 7.25
N ILE A 422 -6.41 3.65 7.42
CA ILE A 422 -5.53 2.83 8.27
C ILE A 422 -4.19 2.69 7.55
N SER A 423 -3.13 3.24 8.12
CA SER A 423 -1.81 3.35 7.49
C SER A 423 -0.71 3.51 8.54
N PRO A 424 0.58 3.40 8.20
CA PRO A 424 1.66 3.56 9.18
C PRO A 424 1.76 4.96 9.81
N ILE A 425 1.11 5.98 9.24
CA ILE A 425 1.06 7.33 9.81
C ILE A 425 -0.11 7.56 10.76
N THR A 426 -1.17 6.76 10.65
CA THR A 426 -2.37 6.83 11.51
C THR A 426 -2.37 5.74 12.57
N LYS A 427 -1.92 4.54 12.21
CA LYS A 427 -1.78 3.40 13.11
C LYS A 427 -0.39 3.38 13.73
N MET A 428 -0.36 3.56 15.05
CA MET A 428 0.86 3.47 15.88
C MET A 428 2.13 4.09 15.26
N PRO A 429 2.13 5.37 14.85
CA PRO A 429 3.40 6.04 14.58
C PRO A 429 4.26 5.99 15.84
N ALA A 430 5.59 5.93 15.69
CA ALA A 430 6.55 5.86 16.80
C ALA A 430 6.66 7.21 17.56
N THR A 431 5.54 7.90 17.74
CA THR A 431 5.41 9.25 18.27
C THR A 431 4.11 9.43 19.06
N ALA A 432 4.11 10.42 19.96
CA ALA A 432 3.03 10.65 20.92
C ALA A 432 1.83 11.44 20.37
N TYR A 433 1.95 12.10 19.20
CA TYR A 433 0.84 12.74 18.51
C TYR A 433 0.27 11.80 17.44
N ARG A 434 -0.99 11.44 17.64
CA ARG A 434 -1.76 10.51 16.82
C ARG A 434 -3.13 11.13 16.54
N PRO A 435 -3.61 11.19 15.29
CA PRO A 435 -2.90 10.91 14.03
C PRO A 435 -1.92 12.03 13.65
N ALA A 436 -0.92 11.72 12.82
CA ALA A 436 -0.09 12.75 12.20
C ALA A 436 -0.79 13.34 10.98
N GLY A 437 -0.78 14.67 10.86
CA GLY A 437 -1.15 15.36 9.63
C GLY A 437 -0.03 15.25 8.59
N LEU A 438 -0.41 15.23 7.31
CA LEU A 438 0.51 15.00 6.20
C LEU A 438 0.71 16.27 5.37
N GLY A 439 1.95 16.72 5.22
CA GLY A 439 2.32 17.74 4.25
C GLY A 439 3.01 17.11 3.03
N ILE A 440 2.51 17.35 1.83
CA ILE A 440 3.12 16.88 0.57
C ILE A 440 3.75 18.06 -0.18
N TYR A 441 4.99 17.89 -0.63
CA TYR A 441 5.74 18.93 -1.35
C TYR A 441 5.02 19.33 -2.65
N GLU A 442 4.81 20.63 -2.84
CA GLU A 442 4.20 21.22 -4.05
C GLU A 442 5.28 21.82 -4.97
N LYS A 443 6.10 22.73 -4.42
CA LYS A 443 7.15 23.45 -5.16
C LYS A 443 8.09 24.20 -4.23
N SER A 444 9.26 24.58 -4.71
CA SER A 444 10.16 25.54 -4.03
C SER A 444 9.81 26.98 -4.43
N MET A 445 10.00 27.92 -3.50
CA MET A 445 9.93 29.37 -3.73
C MET A 445 11.32 29.99 -3.90
#